data_AF-A0AAC9HIW9-F1
#
_entry.id   AF-A0AAC9HIW9-F1
#
_cell.length_a   1.000
_cell.length_b   1.000
_cell.length_c   1.000
_cell.angle_alpha   90.00
_cell.angle_beta   90.00
_cell.angle_gamma   90.00
#
_symmetry.space_group_name_H-M   'P 1'
#
loop_
_entity.id
_entity.type
_entity.pdbx_description
1 polymer ?
#
loop_
_entity_poly.entity_id
_entity_poly.type
_entity_poly.pdbx_seq_one_letter_code
_entity_poly.pdbx_strand_id
1 'polypeptide(L)'
;MPIKSVSKKTKTQVNIQKNQITKGDVVRRLVELPEAIFQAEQNVLNASLNLDQAKANLEARKTDLLLGKDENIKIDGKNAETRAAQLNEATKEEQAQVEKAEEELARLRLELNKLNNEFRALQAVAGLLGVVAA
;
A
#
# COMPACT_ATOMS: atom_id res chain seq x y z
N MET A 1 41.80 54.16 26.06
CA MET A 1 40.60 53.67 25.35
C MET A 1 40.44 52.17 25.61
N PRO A 2 39.41 51.69 26.32
CA PRO A 2 39.12 50.26 26.40
C PRO A 2 37.92 49.87 25.51
N ILE A 3 38.10 48.79 24.75
CA ILE A 3 37.08 48.15 23.92
C ILE A 3 36.18 47.29 24.84
N LYS A 4 34.89 47.63 24.94
CA LYS A 4 33.90 46.78 25.61
C LYS A 4 33.45 45.66 24.66
N SER A 5 33.81 44.43 24.99
CA SER A 5 33.27 43.22 24.37
C SER A 5 31.81 43.01 24.79
N VAL A 6 30.88 43.24 23.87
CA VAL A 6 29.46 42.89 24.05
C VAL A 6 29.20 41.55 23.37
N SER A 7 29.41 40.45 24.10
CA SER A 7 28.92 39.13 23.69
C SER A 7 27.48 38.99 24.15
N LYS A 8 26.53 39.34 23.27
CA LYS A 8 25.13 38.96 23.42
C LYS A 8 25.02 37.45 23.18
N LYS A 9 24.99 36.66 24.25
CA LYS A 9 24.52 35.27 24.20
C LYS A 9 23.01 35.29 24.01
N THR A 10 22.55 35.32 22.76
CA THR A 10 21.18 34.97 22.38
C THR A 10 20.96 33.51 22.74
N LYS A 11 20.28 33.27 23.87
CA LYS A 11 19.72 31.96 24.19
C LYS A 11 18.57 31.72 23.22
N THR A 12 18.86 31.02 22.12
CA THR A 12 17.84 30.37 21.29
C THR A 12 17.14 29.35 22.16
N GLN A 13 16.00 29.73 22.73
CA GLN A 13 15.07 28.77 23.32
C GLN A 13 14.52 27.94 22.15
N VAL A 14 15.08 26.75 21.96
CA VAL A 14 14.49 25.73 21.10
C VAL A 14 13.17 25.34 21.76
N ASN A 15 12.08 25.88 21.25
CA ASN A 15 10.73 25.56 21.67
C ASN A 15 10.39 24.14 21.18
N ILE A 16 10.85 23.14 21.92
CA ILE A 16 10.42 21.76 21.75
C ILE A 16 9.00 21.71 22.32
N GLN A 17 8.01 22.07 21.50
CA GLN A 17 6.63 21.71 21.78
C GLN A 17 6.60 20.19 21.89
N LYS A 18 6.56 19.70 23.13
CA LYS A 18 6.37 18.29 23.45
C LYS A 18 5.14 17.85 22.68
N ASN A 19 5.31 16.90 21.76
CA ASN A 19 4.24 16.21 21.07
C ASN A 19 3.47 15.37 22.12
N GLN A 20 2.70 16.04 22.98
CA GLN A 20 1.90 15.40 24.02
C GLN A 20 0.63 14.92 23.36
N ILE A 21 0.58 13.64 23.02
CA ILE A 21 -0.66 12.96 22.65
C ILE A 21 -1.59 13.09 23.86
N THR A 22 -2.67 13.84 23.73
CA THR A 22 -3.63 13.99 24.81
C THR A 22 -4.55 12.77 24.86
N LYS A 23 -5.16 12.49 26.02
CA LYS A 23 -6.17 11.43 26.13
C LYS A 23 -7.31 11.62 25.11
N GLY A 24 -7.67 12.87 24.81
CA GLY A 24 -8.68 13.21 23.81
C GLY A 24 -8.25 12.83 22.38
N ASP A 25 -6.98 12.97 22.05
CA ASP A 25 -6.45 12.59 20.73
C ASP A 25 -6.46 11.06 20.54
N VAL A 26 -6.13 10.30 21.59
CA VAL A 26 -6.20 8.83 21.58
C VAL A 26 -7.64 8.36 21.38
N VAL A 27 -8.59 8.91 22.14
CA VAL A 27 -10.01 8.53 22.04
C VAL A 27 -10.57 8.88 20.67
N ARG A 28 -10.28 10.09 20.16
CA ARG A 28 -10.72 10.50 18.83
C ARG A 28 -10.19 9.54 17.76
N ARG A 29 -8.89 9.26 17.79
CA ARG A 29 -8.27 8.37 16.80
C ARG A 29 -8.79 6.93 16.88
N LEU A 30 -9.06 6.42 18.09
CA LEU A 30 -9.68 5.11 18.29
C LEU A 30 -11.10 5.01 17.73
N VAL A 31 -11.85 6.11 17.72
CA VAL A 31 -13.21 6.15 17.14
C VAL A 31 -13.15 6.25 15.61
N GLU A 32 -12.16 6.93 15.04
CA GLU A 32 -11.99 7.09 13.58
C GLU A 32 -11.39 5.84 12.90
N LEU A 33 -10.53 5.11 13.60
CA LEU A 33 -9.78 3.99 13.02
C LEU A 33 -10.64 2.84 12.49
N PRO A 34 -11.75 2.42 13.13
CA PRO A 34 -12.61 1.39 12.58
C PRO A 34 -13.15 1.71 11.19
N GLU A 35 -13.58 2.95 10.95
CA GLU A 35 -14.03 3.38 9.62
C GLU A 35 -12.87 3.38 8.62
N ALA A 36 -11.70 3.89 9.02
CA ALA A 36 -10.52 3.86 8.17
C ALA A 36 -10.07 2.42 7.81
N ILE A 37 -10.15 1.49 8.77
CA ILE A 37 -9.87 0.07 8.56
C ILE A 37 -10.88 -0.53 7.58
N PHE A 38 -12.17 -0.26 7.77
CA PHE A 38 -13.22 -0.74 6.86
C PHE A 38 -12.99 -0.29 5.41
N GLN A 39 -12.67 0.99 5.21
CA GLN A 39 -12.33 1.51 3.88
C GLN A 39 -11.07 0.84 3.30
N ALA A 40 -10.04 0.61 4.11
CA ALA A 40 -8.84 -0.10 3.68
C ALA A 40 -9.12 -1.58 3.32
N GLU A 41 -9.99 -2.27 4.06
CA GLU A 41 -10.44 -3.63 3.75
C GLU A 41 -11.19 -3.68 2.42
N GLN A 42 -12.10 -2.72 2.19
CA GLN A 42 -12.82 -2.61 0.93
C GLN A 42 -11.87 -2.36 -0.25
N ASN A 43 -10.84 -1.53 -0.05
CA ASN A 43 -9.81 -1.29 -1.07
C ASN A 43 -9.00 -2.57 -1.37
N VAL A 44 -8.60 -3.32 -0.36
CA VAL A 44 -7.91 -4.62 -0.52
C VAL A 44 -8.79 -5.61 -1.28
N LEU A 45 -10.09 -5.68 -0.95
CA LEU A 45 -11.04 -6.54 -1.66
C LEU A 45 -11.14 -6.16 -3.14
N ASN A 46 -11.33 -4.87 -3.44
CA ASN A 46 -11.42 -4.38 -4.81
C ASN A 46 -10.13 -4.66 -5.60
N ALA A 47 -8.96 -4.46 -4.98
CA ALA A 47 -7.68 -4.79 -5.62
C ALA A 47 -7.50 -6.29 -5.87
N SER A 48 -8.00 -7.14 -4.98
CA SER A 48 -8.01 -8.60 -5.20
C SER A 48 -8.87 -8.97 -6.40
N LEU A 49 -10.07 -8.41 -6.51
CA LEU A 49 -10.95 -8.64 -7.65
C LEU A 49 -10.32 -8.14 -8.97
N ASN A 50 -9.66 -6.99 -8.94
CA ASN A 50 -8.94 -6.46 -10.10
C ASN A 50 -7.78 -7.38 -10.52
N LEU A 51 -7.05 -7.94 -9.56
CA LEU A 51 -5.99 -8.90 -9.84
C LEU A 51 -6.54 -10.18 -10.48
N ASP A 52 -7.64 -10.72 -9.95
CA ASP A 52 -8.29 -11.90 -10.52
C ASP A 52 -8.78 -11.64 -11.94
N GLN A 53 -9.35 -10.45 -12.18
CA GLN A 53 -9.77 -10.04 -13.52
C GLN A 53 -8.58 -9.89 -14.48
N ALA A 54 -7.47 -9.28 -14.05
CA ALA A 54 -6.27 -9.15 -14.86
C ALA A 54 -5.68 -10.52 -15.23
N LYS A 55 -5.67 -11.47 -14.28
CA LYS A 55 -5.24 -12.85 -14.52
C LYS A 55 -6.17 -13.58 -15.49
N ALA A 56 -7.48 -13.41 -15.33
CA ALA A 56 -8.46 -13.97 -16.26
C ALA A 56 -8.29 -13.42 -17.68
N ASN A 57 -8.06 -12.11 -17.81
CA ASN A 57 -7.81 -11.46 -19.12
C ASN A 57 -6.53 -11.98 -19.77
N LEU A 58 -5.44 -12.14 -19.01
CA LEU A 58 -4.18 -12.70 -19.50
C LEU A 58 -4.39 -14.12 -20.05
N GLU A 59 -5.10 -14.99 -19.32
CA GLU A 59 -5.37 -16.35 -19.75
C GLU A 59 -6.31 -16.42 -20.96
N ALA A 60 -7.34 -15.57 -21.00
CA ALA A 60 -8.21 -15.43 -22.17
C ALA A 60 -7.40 -15.01 -23.40
N ARG A 61 -6.52 -14.01 -23.26
CA ARG A 61 -5.65 -13.53 -24.33
C ARG A 61 -4.72 -14.62 -24.86
N LYS A 62 -4.04 -15.34 -23.96
CA LYS A 62 -3.20 -16.49 -24.34
C LYS A 62 -3.99 -17.54 -25.10
N THR A 63 -5.21 -17.82 -24.67
CA THR A 63 -6.09 -18.80 -25.31
C THR A 63 -6.49 -18.35 -26.71
N ASP A 64 -6.88 -17.08 -26.89
CA ASP A 64 -7.26 -16.54 -28.20
C ASP A 64 -6.09 -16.51 -29.18
N LEU A 65 -4.88 -16.17 -28.71
CA LEU A 65 -3.66 -16.19 -29.50
C LEU A 65 -3.27 -17.62 -29.92
N LEU A 66 -3.40 -18.60 -29.02
CA LEU A 66 -3.15 -20.00 -29.33
C LEU A 66 -4.17 -20.59 -30.31
N LEU A 67 -5.42 -20.15 -30.25
CA LEU A 67 -6.47 -20.54 -31.18
C LEU A 67 -6.42 -19.80 -32.52
N GLY A 68 -5.48 -18.86 -32.68
CA GLY A 68 -5.30 -18.10 -33.91
C GLY A 68 -6.50 -17.22 -34.26
N LYS A 69 -7.28 -16.79 -33.25
CA LYS A 69 -8.41 -15.88 -33.45
C LYS A 69 -7.98 -14.45 -33.74
N ASP A 70 -6.70 -14.15 -33.51
CA ASP A 70 -6.14 -12.82 -33.72
C ASP A 70 -5.36 -12.78 -35.04
N GLU A 71 -5.84 -11.97 -35.99
CA GLU A 71 -5.27 -11.91 -37.35
C GLU A 71 -3.90 -11.19 -37.38
N ASN A 72 -3.61 -10.39 -36.36
CA ASN A 72 -2.39 -9.56 -36.31
C ASN A 72 -1.19 -10.27 -35.67
N ILE A 73 -1.41 -11.28 -34.83
CA ILE A 73 -0.35 -11.97 -34.09
C ILE A 73 -0.47 -13.46 -34.38
N LYS A 74 0.48 -13.97 -35.16
CA LYS A 74 0.54 -15.39 -35.49
C LYS A 74 1.64 -16.06 -34.70
N ILE A 75 1.25 -17.05 -33.90
CA ILE A 75 2.19 -17.86 -33.13
C ILE A 75 2.57 -19.07 -33.98
N ASP A 76 3.69 -18.97 -34.69
CA ASP A 76 4.18 -19.96 -35.64
C ASP A 76 5.34 -20.83 -35.11
N GLY A 77 5.69 -20.64 -33.83
CA GLY A 77 6.81 -21.33 -33.18
C GLY A 77 6.82 -22.83 -33.47
N LYS A 78 7.83 -23.27 -34.23
CA LYS A 78 8.03 -24.67 -34.66
C LYS A 78 8.41 -25.59 -33.50
N ASN A 79 8.88 -25.04 -32.38
CA ASN A 79 9.16 -25.75 -31.13
C ASN A 79 8.49 -25.04 -29.94
N ALA A 80 8.39 -25.74 -28.80
CA ALA A 80 7.66 -25.24 -27.63
C ALA A 80 8.26 -23.94 -27.05
N GLU A 81 9.59 -23.79 -27.13
CA GLU A 81 10.29 -22.61 -26.62
C GLU A 81 9.99 -21.35 -27.44
N THR A 82 10.04 -21.43 -28.78
CA THR A 82 9.71 -20.28 -29.65
C THR A 82 8.24 -19.90 -29.53
N ARG A 83 7.35 -20.89 -29.36
CA ARG A 83 5.92 -20.64 -29.10
C ARG A 83 5.70 -19.91 -27.78
N ALA A 84 6.40 -20.31 -26.71
CA ALA A 84 6.31 -19.65 -25.41
C ALA A 84 6.87 -18.23 -25.44
N ALA A 85 7.99 -18.00 -26.14
CA ALA A 85 8.58 -16.68 -26.29
C ALA A 85 7.65 -15.72 -27.06
N GLN A 86 7.07 -16.18 -28.19
CA GLN A 86 6.09 -15.43 -28.97
C GLN A 86 4.84 -15.11 -28.16
N LEU A 87 4.33 -16.07 -27.37
CA LEU A 87 3.19 -15.84 -26.46
C LEU A 87 3.52 -14.78 -25.41
N ASN A 88 4.70 -14.84 -24.81
CA ASN A 88 5.10 -13.89 -23.78
C ASN A 88 5.26 -12.48 -24.36
N GLU A 89 5.83 -12.34 -25.55
CA GLU A 89 5.94 -11.06 -26.22
C GLU A 89 4.56 -10.49 -26.59
N ALA A 90 3.67 -11.33 -27.11
CA ALA A 90 2.31 -10.96 -27.49
C ALA A 90 1.39 -10.64 -26.30
N THR A 91 1.70 -11.14 -25.10
CA THR A 91 0.91 -10.92 -23.88
C THR A 91 1.61 -10.02 -22.85
N LYS A 92 2.66 -9.31 -23.28
CA LYS A 92 3.49 -8.48 -22.40
C LYS A 92 2.69 -7.38 -21.71
N GLU A 93 1.70 -6.81 -22.38
CA GLU A 93 0.85 -5.76 -21.81
C GLU A 93 -0.05 -6.30 -20.71
N GLU A 94 -0.70 -7.45 -20.93
CA GLU A 94 -1.53 -8.13 -19.95
C GLU A 94 -0.70 -8.63 -18.76
N GLN A 95 0.53 -9.10 -19.00
CA GLN A 95 1.46 -9.45 -17.93
C GLN A 95 1.80 -8.23 -17.06
N ALA A 96 2.08 -7.08 -17.69
CA ALA A 96 2.33 -5.83 -16.96
C ALA A 96 1.08 -5.34 -16.19
N GLN A 97 -0.12 -5.60 -16.67
CA GLN A 97 -1.36 -5.31 -15.95
C GLN A 97 -1.52 -6.19 -14.70
N VAL A 98 -1.19 -7.48 -14.81
CA VAL A 98 -1.17 -8.38 -13.65
C VAL A 98 -0.15 -7.91 -12.63
N GLU A 99 1.07 -7.60 -13.04
CA GLU A 99 2.13 -7.12 -12.14
C GLU A 99 1.71 -5.85 -11.40
N LYS A 100 1.16 -4.85 -12.10
CA LYS A 100 0.62 -3.63 -11.47
C LYS A 100 -0.49 -3.92 -10.46
N ALA A 101 -1.38 -4.85 -10.77
CA ALA A 101 -2.45 -5.25 -9.85
C ALA A 101 -1.90 -5.97 -8.61
N GLU A 102 -0.85 -6.77 -8.74
CA GLU A 102 -0.17 -7.42 -7.60
C GLU A 102 0.53 -6.40 -6.70
N GLU A 103 1.24 -5.44 -7.29
CA GLU A 103 1.89 -4.34 -6.57
C GLU A 103 0.87 -3.51 -5.78
N GLU A 104 -0.24 -3.14 -6.41
CA GLU A 104 -1.30 -2.37 -5.78
C GLU A 104 -1.95 -3.14 -4.62
N LEU A 105 -2.24 -4.43 -4.82
CA LEU A 105 -2.77 -5.29 -3.76
C LEU A 105 -1.79 -5.40 -2.58
N ALA A 106 -0.49 -5.55 -2.86
CA ALA A 106 0.54 -5.60 -1.83
C ALA A 106 0.61 -4.28 -1.04
N ARG A 107 0.55 -3.14 -1.73
CA ARG A 107 0.53 -1.81 -1.12
C ARG A 107 -0.66 -1.63 -0.18
N LEU A 108 -1.86 -1.96 -0.64
CA LEU A 108 -3.10 -1.81 0.14
C LEU A 108 -3.13 -2.75 1.35
N ARG A 109 -2.60 -3.98 1.22
CA ARG A 109 -2.43 -4.89 2.36
C ARG A 109 -1.49 -4.32 3.42
N LEU A 110 -0.41 -3.66 3.00
CA LEU A 110 0.52 -3.00 3.91
C LEU A 110 -0.17 -1.85 4.64
N GLU A 111 -0.98 -1.05 3.95
CA GLU A 111 -1.75 0.03 4.57
C GLU A 111 -2.77 -0.48 5.59
N LEU A 112 -3.53 -1.52 5.24
CA LEU A 112 -4.45 -2.18 6.16
C LEU A 112 -3.73 -2.72 7.41
N ASN A 113 -2.57 -3.36 7.22
CA ASN A 113 -1.76 -3.85 8.34
C ASN A 113 -1.26 -2.70 9.22
N LYS A 114 -0.88 -1.57 8.63
CA LYS A 114 -0.47 -0.37 9.38
C LYS A 114 -1.62 0.15 10.24
N LEU A 115 -2.83 0.27 9.69
CA LEU A 115 -4.01 0.73 10.43
C LEU A 115 -4.40 -0.24 11.55
N ASN A 116 -4.35 -1.54 11.30
CA ASN A 116 -4.60 -2.56 12.33
C ASN A 116 -3.56 -2.51 13.46
N ASN A 117 -2.29 -2.32 13.12
CA ASN A 117 -1.23 -2.15 14.10
C ASN A 117 -1.40 -0.86 14.91
N GLU A 118 -1.77 0.24 14.25
CA GLU A 118 -2.07 1.52 14.91
C GLU A 118 -3.24 1.36 15.90
N PHE A 119 -4.32 0.71 15.48
CA PHE A 119 -5.48 0.46 16.32
C PHE A 119 -5.14 -0.38 17.55
N ARG A 120 -4.41 -1.49 17.38
CA ARG A 120 -3.94 -2.32 18.50
C ARG A 120 -3.03 -1.54 19.46
N ALA A 121 -2.13 -0.73 18.92
CA ALA A 121 -1.24 0.10 19.74
C ALA A 121 -2.03 1.13 20.55
N LEU A 122 -3.01 1.80 19.94
CA LEU A 122 -3.84 2.77 20.65
C LEU A 122 -4.77 2.12 21.67
N GLN A 123 -5.27 0.91 21.41
CA GLN A 123 -6.02 0.14 22.41
C GLN A 123 -5.15 -0.19 23.63
N ALA A 124 -3.90 -0.60 23.41
CA ALA A 124 -2.96 -0.84 24.50
C ALA A 124 -2.65 0.45 25.29
N VAL A 125 -2.42 1.57 24.60
CA VAL A 125 -2.19 2.88 25.23
C VAL A 125 -3.44 3.35 26.00
N ALA A 126 -4.63 3.19 25.45
CA ALA A 126 -5.88 3.52 26.15
C ALA A 126 -6.07 2.65 27.40
N GLY A 127 -5.73 1.36 27.32
CA GLY A 127 -5.65 0.46 28.47
C GLY A 127 -4.70 0.99 29.55
N LEU A 128 -3.48 1.41 29.18
CA LEU A 128 -2.55 2.01 30.15
C LEU A 128 -3.05 3.34 30.74
N LEU A 129 -3.81 4.13 29.98
CA LEU A 129 -4.34 5.43 30.39
C LEU A 129 -5.63 5.36 31.22
N GLY A 130 -6.30 4.19 31.25
CA GLY A 130 -7.62 3.98 31.85
C GLY A 130 -7.85 2.63 32.56
N VAL A 131 -6.85 1.76 32.67
CA VAL A 131 -6.89 0.46 33.36
C VAL A 131 -5.52 0.19 34.02
N VAL A 132 -5.13 0.88 35.10
CA VAL A 132 -5.51 0.53 36.48
C VAL A 132 -6.98 0.84 36.76
N ALA A 133 -7.84 -0.11 36.42
CA ALA A 133 -9.25 -0.15 36.77
C ALA A 133 -9.54 -1.61 37.16
N ALA A 134 -8.80 -2.06 38.18
CA ALA A 134 -9.06 -3.12 39.16
C ALA A 134 -7.74 -3.39 39.90
#